data_AF-A0A847Y9L2-F1
#
_entry.id   AF-A0A847Y9L2-F1
#
_cell.length_a   1.000
_cell.length_b   1.000
_cell.length_c   1.000
_cell.angle_alpha   90.00
_cell.angle_beta   90.00
_cell.angle_gamma   90.00
#
_symmetry.space_group_name_H-M   'P 1'
#
loop_
_entity.id
_entity.type
_entity.pdbx_description
1 polymer ?
#
loop_
_entity_poly.entity_id
_entity_poly.type
_entity_poly.pdbx_seq_one_letter_code
_entity_poly.pdbx_strand_id
1 'polypeptide(L)'
;MAKKSSAGSVVLGRGRKLCPACEKIIPARATQCPHCGHQFLRQNRSRVRPVRVPPFPRLNQASRAVPKPEAEDKVIEFANQHGGLKAAMRLVDDVLRLKAESGLEVESIQSELQRLDKILTNIQQ
;
A
#
# COMPACT_ATOMS: atom_id res chain seq x y z
N MET A 1 -25.29 10.54 13.28
CA MET A 1 -25.04 9.24 12.63
C MET A 1 -25.24 9.40 11.12
N ALA A 2 -24.17 9.46 10.32
CA ALA A 2 -24.26 9.71 8.87
C ALA A 2 -24.14 8.39 8.09
N LYS A 3 -25.24 7.89 7.52
CA LYS A 3 -25.21 6.75 6.58
C LYS A 3 -24.77 7.26 5.20
N LYS A 4 -23.47 7.16 4.92
CA LYS A 4 -22.91 7.34 3.56
C LYS A 4 -23.10 6.02 2.80
N SER A 5 -24.16 5.92 2.02
CA SER A 5 -24.36 4.81 1.08
C SER A 5 -24.08 5.33 -0.33
N SER A 6 -22.83 5.18 -0.78
CA SER A 6 -22.39 5.40 -2.15
C SER A 6 -23.02 4.34 -3.05
N ALA A 7 -24.19 4.63 -3.60
CA ALA A 7 -24.95 3.64 -4.31
C ALA A 7 -24.75 3.74 -5.83
N GLY A 8 -23.92 2.85 -6.35
CA GLY A 8 -23.91 2.51 -7.77
C GLY A 8 -25.21 1.78 -8.11
N SER A 9 -26.07 2.38 -8.94
CA SER A 9 -27.29 1.73 -9.39
C SER A 9 -26.97 0.56 -10.31
N VAL A 10 -27.25 -0.67 -9.89
CA VAL A 10 -27.14 -1.87 -10.72
C VAL A 10 -28.13 -1.74 -11.89
N VAL A 11 -27.60 -1.77 -13.12
CA VAL A 11 -28.39 -1.67 -14.36
C VAL A 11 -28.76 -3.08 -14.79
N LEU A 12 -30.05 -3.41 -14.74
CA LEU A 12 -30.55 -4.78 -14.94
C LEU A 12 -30.75 -5.16 -16.43
N GLY A 13 -30.10 -4.45 -17.35
CA GLY A 13 -30.31 -4.58 -18.80
C GLY A 13 -31.71 -4.12 -19.24
N ARG A 14 -31.89 -3.62 -20.47
CA ARG A 14 -33.18 -3.11 -21.02
C ARG A 14 -33.71 -1.81 -20.42
N GLY A 15 -32.83 -0.92 -19.96
CA GLY A 15 -33.24 0.45 -19.57
C GLY A 15 -33.98 0.53 -18.24
N ARG A 16 -33.74 -0.42 -17.33
CA ARG A 16 -34.21 -0.43 -15.94
C ARG A 16 -33.01 -0.39 -14.99
N LYS A 17 -33.16 0.27 -13.85
CA LYS A 17 -32.17 0.34 -12.77
C LYS A 17 -32.87 0.13 -11.42
N LEU A 18 -32.14 -0.28 -10.41
CA LEU A 18 -32.67 -0.33 -9.04
C LEU A 18 -32.49 1.02 -8.35
N CYS A 19 -33.50 1.45 -7.60
CA CYS A 19 -33.39 2.61 -6.74
C CYS A 19 -32.49 2.26 -5.54
N PRO A 20 -31.45 3.05 -5.24
CA PRO A 20 -30.56 2.78 -4.13
C PRO A 20 -31.16 3.05 -2.75
N ALA A 21 -32.26 3.79 -2.69
CA ALA A 21 -32.90 4.17 -1.43
C ALA A 21 -34.02 3.21 -1.01
N CYS A 22 -34.70 2.58 -1.96
CA CYS A 22 -35.84 1.70 -1.68
C CYS A 22 -35.80 0.38 -2.46
N GLU A 23 -34.73 0.12 -3.22
CA GLU A 23 -34.45 -1.12 -3.95
C GLU A 23 -35.51 -1.54 -4.97
N LYS A 24 -36.45 -0.65 -5.30
CA LYS A 24 -37.47 -0.88 -6.32
C LYS A 24 -36.91 -0.66 -7.72
N ILE A 25 -37.41 -1.46 -8.67
CA ILE A 25 -37.07 -1.34 -10.09
C ILE A 25 -37.72 -0.08 -10.66
N ILE A 26 -36.90 0.74 -11.28
CA ILE A 26 -37.31 2.01 -11.88
C ILE A 26 -36.71 2.15 -13.29
N PRO A 27 -37.25 3.03 -14.14
CA PRO A 27 -36.66 3.28 -15.45
C PRO A 27 -35.27 3.93 -15.31
N ALA A 28 -34.32 3.50 -16.14
CA ALA A 28 -32.93 3.98 -16.09
C ALA A 28 -32.82 5.49 -16.29
N ARG A 29 -33.74 6.06 -17.09
CA ARG A 29 -33.81 7.49 -17.41
C ARG A 29 -34.47 8.34 -16.31
N ALA A 30 -35.11 7.73 -15.30
CA ALA A 30 -35.74 8.48 -14.20
C ALA A 30 -34.70 9.33 -13.46
N THR A 31 -35.01 10.62 -13.32
CA THR A 31 -34.29 11.61 -12.52
C THR A 31 -34.76 11.61 -11.06
N GLN A 32 -35.91 11.00 -10.77
CA GLN A 32 -36.43 10.81 -9.42
C GLN A 32 -37.15 9.47 -9.30
N CYS A 33 -37.05 8.82 -8.14
CA CYS A 33 -37.77 7.59 -7.87
C CYS A 33 -39.24 7.90 -7.58
N PRO A 34 -40.22 7.29 -8.29
CA PRO A 34 -41.65 7.52 -8.04
C PRO A 34 -42.14 6.88 -6.73
N HIS A 35 -41.36 6.00 -6.11
CA HIS A 35 -41.78 5.28 -4.91
C HIS A 35 -41.30 5.89 -3.60
N CYS A 36 -40.12 6.51 -3.59
CA CYS A 36 -39.51 7.07 -2.38
C CYS A 36 -39.07 8.53 -2.55
N GLY A 37 -39.26 9.12 -3.74
CA GLY A 37 -38.85 10.50 -4.02
C GLY A 37 -37.35 10.71 -4.17
N HIS A 38 -36.52 9.66 -4.07
CA HIS A 38 -35.06 9.78 -4.17
C HIS A 38 -34.63 10.37 -5.52
N GLN A 39 -33.86 11.46 -5.49
CA GLN A 39 -33.43 12.18 -6.67
C GLN A 39 -32.12 11.60 -7.22
N PHE A 40 -32.15 11.13 -8.46
CA PHE A 40 -30.97 10.69 -9.18
C PHE A 40 -30.27 11.90 -9.76
N LEU A 41 -29.15 12.30 -9.15
CA LEU A 41 -28.26 13.27 -9.76
C LEU A 41 -27.78 12.68 -11.09
N ARG A 42 -28.29 13.23 -12.20
CA ARG A 42 -27.65 13.02 -13.50
C ARG A 42 -26.26 13.59 -13.34
N GLN A 43 -25.25 12.72 -13.30
CA GLN A 43 -23.88 13.16 -13.52
C GLN A 43 -23.89 13.79 -14.91
N ASN A 44 -24.00 15.11 -14.93
CA ASN A 44 -23.69 15.89 -16.10
C ASN A 44 -22.31 15.39 -16.48
N ARG A 45 -22.20 14.69 -17.60
CA ARG A 45 -20.91 14.53 -18.26
C ARG A 45 -20.57 15.93 -18.76
N SER A 46 -20.32 16.85 -17.84
CA SER A 46 -19.62 18.09 -18.08
C SER A 46 -18.48 17.64 -18.96
N ARG A 47 -18.45 18.12 -20.20
CA ARG A 47 -17.33 17.85 -21.11
C ARG A 47 -16.11 18.35 -20.34
N VAL A 48 -15.43 17.46 -19.64
CA VAL A 48 -14.18 17.78 -18.98
C VAL A 48 -13.29 18.04 -20.17
N ARG A 49 -13.10 19.33 -20.51
CA ARG A 49 -12.04 19.69 -21.44
C ARG A 49 -10.79 19.06 -20.86
N PRO A 50 -10.06 18.22 -21.59
CA PRO A 50 -8.82 17.68 -21.09
C PRO A 50 -7.94 18.88 -20.77
N VAL A 51 -7.78 19.18 -19.48
CA VAL A 51 -6.76 20.10 -19.03
C VAL A 51 -5.46 19.40 -19.39
N ARG A 52 -4.66 20.02 -20.26
CA ARG A 52 -3.27 19.57 -20.45
C ARG A 52 -2.58 19.80 -19.12
N VAL A 53 -2.58 18.77 -18.27
CA VAL A 53 -1.63 18.71 -17.17
C VAL A 53 -0.26 18.61 -17.81
N PRO A 54 0.65 19.57 -17.58
CA PRO A 54 2.04 19.35 -17.95
C PRO A 54 2.51 18.06 -17.27
N PRO A 55 3.41 17.29 -17.91
CA PRO A 55 3.97 16.12 -17.25
C PRO A 55 4.50 16.57 -15.89
N PHE A 56 4.07 15.90 -14.83
CA PHE A 56 4.62 16.15 -13.49
C PHE A 56 6.14 16.15 -13.62
N PRO A 57 6.86 17.15 -13.06
CA PRO A 57 8.30 17.05 -12.99
C PRO A 57 8.59 15.73 -12.28
N ARG A 58 9.26 14.80 -12.99
CA ARG A 58 9.77 13.58 -12.38
C ARG A 58 10.77 14.02 -11.34
N LEU A 59 10.32 14.23 -10.10
CA LEU A 59 11.22 14.36 -8.97
C LEU A 59 12.06 13.10 -8.95
N ASN A 60 13.33 13.25 -9.32
CA ASN A 60 14.42 12.30 -9.14
C ASN A 60 13.99 10.83 -9.07
N GLN A 61 13.74 10.22 -10.24
CA GLN A 61 13.94 8.78 -10.42
C GLN A 61 15.43 8.46 -10.47
N ALA A 62 16.20 9.01 -9.52
CA ALA A 62 17.57 8.60 -9.31
C ALA A 62 17.53 7.16 -8.79
N SER A 63 17.77 6.23 -9.73
CA SER A 63 18.44 4.97 -9.44
C SER A 63 17.74 4.02 -8.47
N ARG A 64 16.51 3.59 -8.76
CA ARG A 64 16.18 2.20 -8.39
C ARG A 64 17.00 1.32 -9.31
N ALA A 65 18.22 0.99 -8.89
CA ALA A 65 18.99 -0.08 -9.50
C ALA A 65 18.08 -1.31 -9.51
N VAL A 66 17.69 -1.76 -10.70
CA VAL A 66 17.03 -3.06 -10.83
C VAL A 66 18.07 -4.07 -10.34
N PRO A 67 17.83 -4.76 -9.21
CA PRO A 67 18.79 -5.76 -8.75
C PRO A 67 18.95 -6.78 -9.87
N LYS A 68 20.19 -7.16 -10.17
CA LYS A 68 20.45 -8.24 -11.11
C LYS A 68 19.70 -9.48 -10.61
N PRO A 69 19.06 -10.27 -11.47
CA PRO A 69 18.26 -11.43 -11.04
C PRO A 69 19.08 -12.43 -10.19
N GLU A 70 20.39 -12.51 -10.42
CA GLU A 70 21.33 -13.31 -9.61
C GLU A 70 21.43 -12.88 -8.13
N ALA A 71 21.08 -11.63 -7.81
CA ALA A 71 21.07 -11.12 -6.45
C ALA A 71 19.80 -11.55 -5.70
N GLU A 72 18.70 -11.78 -6.41
CA GLU A 72 17.43 -12.19 -5.82
C GLU A 72 17.55 -13.61 -5.24
N ASP A 73 18.17 -14.53 -5.97
CA ASP A 73 18.38 -15.91 -5.52
C ASP A 73 19.25 -15.97 -4.25
N LYS A 74 20.29 -15.15 -4.17
CA LYS A 74 21.16 -15.06 -2.97
C LYS A 74 20.42 -14.49 -1.77
N VAL A 75 19.53 -13.52 -1.99
CA VAL A 75 18.69 -12.96 -0.92
C VAL A 75 17.68 -14.00 -0.43
N ILE A 76 17.11 -14.79 -1.33
CA ILE A 76 16.21 -15.89 -0.97
C ILE A 76 16.96 -16.97 -0.19
N GLU A 77 18.16 -17.37 -0.63
CA GLU A 77 18.99 -18.35 0.06
C GLU A 77 19.40 -17.86 1.46
N PHE A 78 19.89 -16.62 1.57
CA PHE A 78 20.21 -15.99 2.86
C PHE A 78 18.99 -15.93 3.77
N ALA A 79 17.84 -15.50 3.24
CA ALA A 79 16.60 -15.48 3.99
C ALA A 79 16.28 -16.89 4.52
N ASN A 80 16.38 -17.93 3.71
CA ASN A 80 16.12 -19.30 4.15
C ASN A 80 17.12 -19.79 5.21
N GLN A 81 18.41 -19.44 5.09
CA GLN A 81 19.45 -19.80 6.06
C GLN A 81 19.26 -19.11 7.42
N HIS A 82 18.73 -17.88 7.45
CA HIS A 82 18.62 -17.06 8.66
C HIS A 82 17.18 -16.94 9.22
N GLY A 83 16.28 -17.88 8.89
CA GLY A 83 14.94 -17.96 9.51
C GLY A 83 13.81 -17.23 8.76
N GLY A 84 14.02 -16.93 7.49
CA GLY A 84 13.10 -16.31 6.55
C GLY A 84 13.23 -14.79 6.45
N LEU A 85 12.75 -14.23 5.34
CA LEU A 85 12.80 -12.78 5.06
C LEU A 85 12.14 -11.95 6.18
N LYS A 86 11.09 -12.52 6.80
CA LYS A 86 10.36 -11.88 7.89
C LYS A 86 11.19 -11.77 9.19
N ALA A 87 12.05 -12.75 9.47
CA ALA A 87 12.97 -12.68 10.61
C ALA A 87 14.06 -11.65 10.35
N ALA A 88 14.63 -11.64 9.14
CA ALA A 88 15.61 -10.63 8.73
C ALA A 88 15.05 -9.19 8.83
N MET A 89 13.80 -8.97 8.40
CA MET A 89 13.16 -7.65 8.54
C MET A 89 13.01 -7.22 10.00
N ARG A 90 12.61 -8.13 10.90
CA ARG A 90 12.49 -7.83 12.33
C ARG A 90 13.84 -7.45 12.95
N LEU A 91 14.90 -8.19 12.59
CA LEU A 91 16.25 -7.87 13.05
C LEU A 91 16.69 -6.48 12.58
N VAL A 92 16.38 -6.10 11.35
CA VAL A 92 16.67 -4.74 10.85
C VAL A 92 15.91 -3.70 11.65
N ASP A 93 14.61 -3.91 11.93
CA ASP A 93 13.81 -3.00 12.76
C ASP A 93 14.37 -2.87 14.19
N ASP A 94 14.80 -3.98 14.79
CA ASP A 94 15.38 -4.01 16.12
C ASP A 94 16.73 -3.26 16.16
N VAL A 95 17.59 -3.44 15.16
CA VAL A 95 18.86 -2.70 15.04
C VAL A 95 18.62 -1.20 14.85
N LEU A 96 17.62 -0.82 14.05
CA LEU A 96 17.25 0.60 13.87
C LEU A 96 16.72 1.20 15.17
N ARG A 97 15.93 0.44 15.94
CA ARG A 97 15.45 0.86 17.25
C ARG A 97 16.60 1.02 18.24
N LEU A 98 17.51 0.06 18.29
CA LEU A 98 18.72 0.15 19.11
C LEU A 98 19.59 1.34 18.73
N LYS A 99 19.73 1.66 17.44
CA LYS A 99 20.40 2.89 16.98
C LYS A 99 19.71 4.14 17.52
N ALA A 100 18.39 4.20 17.51
CA ALA A 100 17.63 5.33 18.03
C ALA A 100 17.76 5.48 19.56
N GLU A 101 17.80 4.37 20.30
CA GLU A 101 17.89 4.37 21.76
C GLU A 101 19.30 4.62 22.29
N SER A 102 20.32 4.03 21.65
CA SER A 102 21.73 4.18 22.05
C SER A 102 22.40 5.42 21.47
N GLY A 103 21.85 5.98 20.38
CA GLY A 103 22.49 7.06 19.61
C GLY A 103 23.77 6.64 18.89
N LEU A 104 24.10 5.34 18.87
CA LEU A 104 25.34 4.81 18.30
C LEU A 104 25.17 4.50 16.82
N GLU A 105 26.23 4.75 16.05
CA GLU A 105 26.32 4.34 14.65
C GLU A 105 26.35 2.81 14.53
N VAL A 106 25.76 2.27 13.46
CA VAL A 106 25.66 0.81 13.22
C VAL A 106 27.04 0.16 13.20
N GLU A 107 28.05 0.88 12.72
CA GLU A 107 29.45 0.44 12.67
C GLU A 107 30.03 0.24 14.08
N SER A 108 29.70 1.11 15.03
CA SER A 108 30.12 0.95 16.43
C SER A 108 29.46 -0.27 17.07
N ILE A 109 28.16 -0.50 16.81
CA ILE A 109 27.42 -1.68 17.27
C ILE A 109 28.07 -2.96 16.71
N GLN A 110 28.42 -2.97 15.43
CA GLN A 110 29.08 -4.11 14.80
C GLN A 110 30.45 -4.41 15.44
N SER A 111 31.24 -3.38 15.72
CA SER A 111 32.56 -3.55 16.37
C SER A 111 32.46 -4.09 17.80
N GLU A 112 31.44 -3.68 18.55
CA GLU A 112 31.18 -4.19 19.90
C GLU A 112 30.67 -5.64 19.88
N LEU A 113 29.76 -5.99 18.96
CA LEU A 113 29.34 -7.38 18.78
C LEU A 113 30.52 -8.30 18.44
N GLN A 114 31.44 -7.85 17.58
CA GLN A 114 32.65 -8.61 17.27
C GLN A 114 33.61 -8.75 18.46
N ARG A 115 33.69 -7.74 19.35
CA ARG A 115 34.47 -7.84 20.59
C ARG A 115 33.85 -8.87 21.53
N LEU A 116 32.54 -8.84 21.71
CA LEU A 116 31.80 -9.78 22.56
C LEU A 116 31.89 -11.22 22.05
N ASP A 117 31.79 -11.43 20.73
CA ASP A 117 31.94 -12.76 20.13
C ASP A 117 33.34 -13.36 20.38
N LYS A 118 34.40 -12.55 20.26
CA LYS A 118 35.77 -12.95 20.62
C LYS A 118 35.94 -13.29 22.10
N ILE A 119 35.25 -12.58 22.98
CA ILE A 119 35.28 -12.86 24.42
C ILE A 119 34.57 -14.20 24.71
N LEU A 120 33.38 -14.40 24.13
CA LEU A 120 32.61 -15.63 24.33
C LEU A 120 33.33 -16.86 23.78
N THR A 121 33.95 -16.76 22.60
CA THR A 121 34.74 -17.84 22.01
C THR A 121 36.01 -18.18 22.79
N ASN A 122 36.64 -17.21 23.44
CA ASN A 122 37.78 -17.44 24.34
C ASN A 122 37.39 -18.04 25.70
N ILE A 123 36.14 -17.88 26.15
CA ILE A 123 35.64 -18.48 27.39
C ILE A 123 35.22 -19.96 27.18
N GLN A 124 34.95 -20.36 25.93
CA GLN A 124 34.55 -21.72 25.56
C GLN A 124 35.72 -22.66 25.20
N GLN A 125 36.97 -22.19 25.29
CA GLN A 125 38.19 -23.02 25.18
C GLN A 125 38.80 -23.27 26.56
#